data_AF-T1D7N0-F1
#
_entry.id   AF-T1D7N0-F1
#
_cell.length_a   1.000
_cell.length_b   1.000
_cell.length_c   1.000
_cell.angle_alpha   90.00
_cell.angle_beta   90.00
_cell.angle_gamma   90.00
#
_symmetry.space_group_name_H-M   'P 1'
#
loop_
_entity.id
_entity.type
_entity.pdbx_description
1 polymer ?
#
loop_
_entity_poly.entity_id
_entity_poly.type
_entity_poly.pdbx_seq_one_letter_code
_entity_poly.pdbx_strand_id
1 'polypeptide(L)' 'NVSRYNTRKDLSAGEEDSALEGLASSIREKGLLSLITVLDRRDGAYELIAGQRLFLACKKIGFSTIPAIVRENPD' A
#
# COMPACT_ATOMS: atom_id res chain seq x y z
N ASN A 1 3.49 6.50 -7.58
CA ASN A 1 3.33 7.80 -6.88
C ASN A 1 2.32 7.67 -5.75
N VAL A 2 2.54 8.34 -4.62
CA VAL A 2 1.58 8.40 -3.50
C VAL A 2 0.58 9.52 -3.79
N SER A 3 -0.70 9.26 -3.55
CA SER A 3 -1.73 10.25 -3.82
C SER A 3 -1.64 11.48 -2.93
N ARG A 4 -2.05 12.64 -3.47
CA ARG A 4 -2.27 13.88 -2.73
C ARG A 4 -3.28 13.73 -1.57
N TYR A 5 -4.14 12.71 -1.64
CA TYR A 5 -5.14 12.38 -0.63
C TYR A 5 -4.58 11.56 0.54
N ASN A 6 -3.35 11.07 0.43
CA ASN A 6 -2.73 10.31 1.50
C ASN A 6 -2.23 11.25 2.61
N THR A 7 -2.67 11.01 3.84
CA THR A 7 -2.27 11.78 5.02
C THR A 7 -0.78 11.61 5.35
N ARG A 8 -0.14 10.49 4.97
CA ARG A 8 1.32 10.31 5.01
C ARG A 8 1.90 10.43 3.60
N LYS A 9 2.47 11.60 3.32
CA LYS A 9 3.09 11.90 2.01
C LYS A 9 4.50 11.33 1.85
N ASP A 10 5.18 11.04 2.94
CA ASP A 10 6.55 10.53 2.93
C ASP A 10 6.56 8.99 2.93
N LEU A 11 7.17 8.39 1.91
CA LEU A 11 7.40 6.94 1.82
C LEU A 11 8.61 6.51 2.65
N SER A 12 9.62 7.37 2.78
CA SER A 12 10.89 7.07 3.43
C SER A 12 10.74 6.95 4.95
N ALA A 13 9.87 7.79 5.54
CA ALA A 13 9.58 7.76 6.98
C ALA A 13 8.92 6.45 7.46
N GLY A 14 8.38 5.63 6.54
CA GLY A 14 7.75 4.36 6.85
C GLY A 14 8.68 3.14 6.70
N GLU A 15 9.83 3.27 6.03
CA GLU A 15 10.71 2.15 5.70
C GLU A 15 11.58 1.69 6.89
N GLU A 16 11.90 2.59 7.83
CA GLU A 16 12.65 2.31 9.07
C GLU A 16 11.75 1.98 10.27
N ASP A 17 10.43 1.94 10.08
CA ASP A 17 9.47 1.66 11.15
C ASP A 17 9.56 0.18 11.56
N SER A 18 10.00 -0.12 12.79
CA SER A 18 10.03 -1.49 13.32
C SER A 18 8.65 -2.17 13.27
N ALA A 19 7.57 -1.40 13.28
CA ALA A 19 6.23 -1.93 13.10
C ALA A 19 5.94 -2.41 11.66
N LEU A 20 6.72 -2.00 10.66
CA LEU A 20 6.65 -2.52 9.30
C LEU A 20 7.14 -3.98 9.22
N GLU A 21 8.17 -4.34 9.97
CA GLU A 21 8.66 -5.73 10.03
C GLU A 21 7.65 -6.66 10.68
N GLY A 22 7.02 -6.23 11.78
CA GLY A 22 5.93 -6.99 12.40
C GLY A 22 4.76 -7.19 11.44
N LEU A 23 4.41 -6.15 10.67
CA LEU A 23 3.36 -6.24 9.65
C LEU A 23 3.75 -7.19 8.51
N ALA A 24 4.98 -7.13 8.01
CA ALA A 24 5.51 -8.02 6.99
C ALA A 24 5.50 -9.49 7.43
N SER A 25 5.91 -9.79 8.67
CA SER A 25 5.84 -11.15 9.23
C SER A 25 4.40 -11.65 9.33
N SER A 26 3.50 -10.80 9.84
CA SER A 26 2.08 -11.13 9.95
C SER A 26 1.44 -11.44 8.58
N ILE A 27 1.78 -10.65 7.54
CA ILE A 27 1.30 -10.91 6.16
C ILE A 27 1.88 -12.22 5.62
N ARG A 28 3.13 -12.56 5.94
CA ARG A 28 3.76 -13.80 5.50
C ARG A 28 3.11 -15.04 6.14
N GLU A 29 2.74 -14.94 7.42
CA GLU A 29 2.15 -16.05 8.19
C GLU A 29 0.65 -16.21 7.92
N LYS A 30 -0.10 -15.11 7.89
CA LYS A 30 -1.58 -15.10 7.85
C LYS A 30 -2.16 -14.73 6.50
N GLY A 31 -1.32 -14.31 5.56
CA GLY A 31 -1.74 -13.73 4.29
C GLY A 31 -2.18 -12.26 4.42
N LEU A 32 -2.53 -11.66 3.29
CA LEU A 32 -2.98 -10.28 3.22
C LEU A 32 -4.47 -10.18 3.57
N LEU A 33 -4.78 -9.81 4.81
CA LEU A 33 -6.16 -9.73 5.31
C LEU A 33 -6.88 -8.42 4.94
N SER A 34 -6.12 -7.35 4.68
CA SER A 34 -6.67 -6.03 4.34
C SER A 34 -6.30 -5.65 2.92
N LEU A 35 -7.20 -4.97 2.22
CA LEU A 35 -6.94 -4.47 0.87
C LEU A 35 -6.33 -3.07 0.95
N ILE A 36 -5.48 -2.74 -0.02
CA ILE A 36 -5.08 -1.34 -0.25
C ILE A 36 -6.14 -0.63 -1.09
N THR A 37 -6.17 0.71 -1.03
CA THR A 37 -7.06 1.50 -1.89
C THR A 37 -6.25 2.28 -2.90
N VAL A 38 -6.58 2.12 -4.17
CA VAL A 38 -5.93 2.81 -5.29
C VAL A 38 -6.94 3.58 -6.11
N LEU A 39 -6.49 4.70 -6.69
CA LEU A 39 -7.22 5.45 -7.69
C LEU A 39 -6.77 4.99 -9.07
N ASP A 40 -7.72 4.65 -9.93
CA ASP A 40 -7.45 4.44 -11.36
C ASP A 40 -7.19 5.81 -12.02
N ARG A 41 -6.02 5.96 -12.65
CA ARG A 41 -5.63 7.18 -13.38
C ARG A 41 -6.08 7.16 -14.85
N ARG A 42 -6.78 6.13 -15.31
CA ARG A 42 -7.29 5.93 -16.68
C ARG A 42 -6.22 5.85 -17.77
N ASP A 43 -4.95 5.84 -17.40
CA ASP A 43 -3.76 5.73 -18.25
C ASP A 43 -3.03 4.38 -18.05
N GLY A 44 -3.69 3.43 -17.37
CA GLY A 44 -3.09 2.16 -16.96
C GLY A 44 -2.22 2.27 -15.71
N ALA A 45 -2.15 3.45 -15.07
CA ALA A 45 -1.50 3.64 -13.79
C ALA A 45 -2.50 3.66 -12.64
N TYR A 46 -2.02 3.25 -11.47
CA TYR A 46 -2.74 3.32 -10.21
C TYR A 46 -2.02 4.24 -9.24
N GLU A 47 -2.79 5.02 -8.50
CA GLU A 47 -2.27 5.88 -7.45
C GLU A 47 -2.71 5.39 -6.08
N LEU A 48 -1.77 5.23 -5.15
CA LEU A 48 -2.08 4.74 -3.81
C LEU A 48 -2.76 5.83 -2.98
N ILE A 49 -4.03 5.62 -2.64
CA ILE A 49 -4.82 6.52 -1.78
C ILE A 49 -4.62 6.14 -0.31
N ALA A 50 -4.74 4.86 0.02
CA ALA A 50 -4.64 4.35 1.39
C ALA A 50 -3.96 2.99 1.46
N GLY A 51 -3.40 2.66 2.63
CA GLY A 51 -2.70 1.39 2.85
C GLY A 51 -1.19 1.44 2.55
N GLN A 52 -0.55 2.61 2.68
CA GLN A 52 0.89 2.79 2.44
C GLN A 52 1.77 1.79 3.20
N ARG A 53 1.52 1.57 4.49
CA ARG A 53 2.29 0.61 5.30
C ARG A 53 2.12 -0.82 4.79
N LEU A 54 0.92 -1.17 4.34
CA LEU A 54 0.64 -2.48 3.79
C LEU A 54 1.35 -2.68 2.45
N PHE A 55 1.32 -1.66 1.58
CA PHE A 55 2.06 -1.65 0.32
C PHE A 55 3.56 -1.81 0.54
N LEU A 56 4.13 -1.05 1.49
CA LEU A 56 5.55 -1.16 1.85
C LEU A 56 5.90 -2.54 2.43
N ALA A 57 5.07 -3.09 3.32
CA ALA A 57 5.28 -4.42 3.89
C ALA A 57 5.24 -5.51 2.80
N CYS A 58 4.26 -5.45 1.89
CA CYS A 58 4.13 -6.36 0.75
C CYS A 58 5.33 -6.25 -0.20
N LYS A 59 5.79 -5.03 -0.47
CA LYS A 59 7.00 -4.77 -1.26
C LYS A 59 8.24 -5.37 -0.60
N LYS A 60 8.39 -5.23 0.72
CA LYS A 60 9.52 -5.77 1.51
C LYS A 60 9.57 -7.29 1.48
N ILE A 61 8.43 -7.98 1.46
CA ILE A 61 8.35 -9.44 1.38
C ILE A 61 8.35 -9.97 -0.07
N GLY A 62 8.40 -9.10 -1.07
CA GLY A 62 8.55 -9.48 -2.48
C GLY A 62 7.26 -9.88 -3.19
N PHE A 63 6.08 -9.43 -2.74
CA PHE A 63 4.83 -9.69 -3.44
C PHE A 63 4.80 -8.96 -4.79
N SER A 64 4.59 -9.70 -5.87
CA SER A 64 4.46 -9.13 -7.22
C SER A 64 3.12 -8.45 -7.45
N THR A 65 2.06 -8.96 -6.83
CA THR A 65 0.69 -8.44 -6.93
C THR A 65 0.01 -8.51 -5.59
N ILE A 66 -0.76 -7.48 -5.25
CA ILE A 66 -1.57 -7.43 -4.04
C ILE A 66 -3.00 -7.02 -4.39
N PRO A 67 -4.02 -7.56 -3.71
CA PRO A 67 -5.39 -7.18 -3.95
C PRO A 67 -5.62 -5.74 -3.48
N ALA A 68 -6.35 -4.99 -4.32
CA ALA A 68 -6.60 -3.57 -4.15
C ALA A 68 -8.06 -3.24 -4.47
N ILE A 69 -8.61 -2.29 -3.71
CA ILE A 69 -9.88 -1.64 -4.03
C ILE A 69 -9.55 -0.51 -5.00
N VAL A 70 -10.07 -0.62 -6.22
CA VAL A 70 -9.93 0.39 -7.26
C VAL A 70 -11.07 1.40 -7.15
N ARG A 71 -10.73 2.69 -7.13
CA ARG A 71 -11.67 3.81 -7.19
C ARG A 71 -11.50 4.54 -8.53
N GLU A 72 -12.60 4.94 -9.13
CA GLU A 72 -12.60 5.69 -10.40
C GLU A 72 -12.67 7.21 -10.20
N ASN A 73 -13.05 7.66 -9.00
CA ASN A 73 -13.10 9.07 -8.61
C ASN A 73 -12.57 9.22 -7.16
N PRO A 74 -11.83 10.30 -6.83
CA PRO A 74 -11.27 10.50 -5.50
C PRO A 74 -12.23 11.17 -4.51
N ASP A 75 -13.54 11.00 -4.68
CA ASP A 75 -14.57 11.57 -3.80
C ASP A 75 -14.51 11.01 -2.38
#